data_AF-A0ABD5YV96-F1
#
_entry.id   AF-A0ABD5YV96-F1
#
_cell.length_a   1.000
_cell.length_b   1.000
_cell.length_c   1.000
_cell.angle_alpha   90.00
_cell.angle_beta   90.00
_cell.angle_gamma   90.00
#
_symmetry.space_group_name_H-M   'P 1'
#
loop_
_entity.id
_entity.type
_entity.pdbx_description
1 polymer ?
#
loop_
_entity_poly.entity_id
_entity_poly.type
_entity_poly.pdbx_seq_one_letter_code
_entity_poly.pdbx_strand_id
1 'polypeptide(L)'
;MGELSPIHTGVLRRDLHGETVGIIHTTPILSCDYCNAIVNTTEPILYEAIRIANLPTLETHLDPPKGWMLDAARCRDCTISHLSPTTIGYEEALVLLRVTDVDGILSTDASTLKVVHLSPSNDGYVPPQVGTHILAASGDVGAARWLRMCARIDHVNTASIESPIVMKQLSAMINRSTDVPPGINI
;
A
#
# COMPACT_ATOMS: atom_id res chain seq x y z
N MET A 1 -32.53 2.51 23.59
CA MET A 1 -31.15 3.02 23.73
C MET A 1 -30.24 1.89 23.31
N GLY A 2 -29.76 1.93 22.06
CA GLY A 2 -28.84 0.93 21.54
C GLY A 2 -27.45 1.22 22.08
N GLU A 3 -26.86 0.24 22.77
CA GLU A 3 -25.46 0.29 23.17
C GLU A 3 -24.61 0.41 21.90
N LEU A 4 -23.89 1.52 21.78
CA LEU A 4 -22.86 1.68 20.78
C LEU A 4 -21.75 0.68 21.11
N SER A 5 -21.56 -0.30 20.23
CA SER A 5 -20.44 -1.23 20.29
C SER A 5 -19.13 -0.46 20.46
N PRO A 6 -18.21 -0.92 21.31
CA PRO A 6 -16.93 -0.24 21.51
C PRO A 6 -16.18 -0.22 20.18
N ILE A 7 -15.82 0.99 19.74
CA ILE A 7 -14.90 1.23 18.63
C ILE A 7 -13.65 0.42 18.96
N HIS A 8 -13.38 -0.63 18.19
CA HIS A 8 -12.15 -1.41 18.29
C HIS A 8 -10.98 -0.48 17.98
N THR A 9 -10.35 0.06 19.02
CA THR A 9 -9.08 0.75 18.91
C THR A 9 -8.08 -0.23 18.33
N GLY A 10 -7.68 0.05 17.08
CA GLY A 10 -6.86 -0.77 16.21
C GLY A 10 -5.67 -1.42 16.91
N VAL A 11 -5.83 -2.69 17.27
CA VAL A 11 -4.68 -3.56 17.48
C VAL A 11 -4.23 -3.98 16.09
N LEU A 12 -3.25 -3.26 15.53
CA LEU A 12 -2.50 -3.75 14.38
C LEU A 12 -2.05 -5.18 14.68
N ARG A 13 -2.28 -6.08 13.73
CA ARG A 13 -1.74 -7.44 13.76
C ARG A 13 -0.24 -7.34 14.02
N ARG A 14 0.23 -7.92 15.13
CA ARG A 14 1.65 -8.01 15.47
C ARG A 14 2.24 -9.38 15.13
N ASP A 15 1.47 -10.22 14.46
CA ASP A 15 1.83 -11.57 14.03
C ASP A 15 2.29 -11.61 12.57
N LEU A 16 2.88 -10.51 12.05
CA LEU A 16 3.70 -10.58 10.85
C LEU A 16 4.99 -11.30 11.24
N HIS A 17 5.05 -12.61 11.01
CA HIS A 17 6.22 -13.43 11.31
C HIS A 17 6.70 -14.12 10.04
N GLY A 18 7.85 -13.68 9.53
CA GLY A 18 8.48 -14.33 8.39
C GLY A 18 7.70 -14.16 7.09
N GLU A 19 6.87 -13.12 6.97
CA GLU A 19 6.22 -12.82 5.69
C GLU A 19 7.28 -12.44 4.67
N THR A 20 7.28 -13.18 3.56
CA THR A 20 8.13 -12.93 2.42
C THR A 20 7.73 -11.60 1.79
N VAL A 21 8.60 -10.60 1.88
CA VAL A 21 8.42 -9.30 1.22
C VAL A 21 9.12 -9.23 -0.14
N GLY A 22 9.70 -10.34 -0.58
CA GLY A 22 10.26 -10.52 -1.92
C GLY A 22 10.88 -11.91 -2.09
N ILE A 23 10.72 -12.50 -3.28
CA ILE A 23 11.41 -13.74 -3.69
C ILE A 23 12.49 -13.36 -4.69
N ILE A 24 13.70 -13.86 -4.49
CA ILE A 24 14.88 -13.41 -5.23
C ILE A 24 15.55 -14.58 -5.93
N HIS A 25 15.74 -14.42 -7.23
CA HIS A 25 16.53 -15.36 -8.04
C HIS A 25 17.98 -14.90 -8.25
N THR A 26 18.30 -13.62 -8.05
CA THR A 26 19.65 -13.06 -8.18
C THR A 26 19.81 -11.80 -7.31
N THR A 27 20.26 -11.98 -6.06
CA THR A 27 20.56 -10.95 -5.05
C THR A 27 19.36 -10.10 -4.57
N PRO A 28 19.04 -10.09 -3.26
CA PRO A 28 17.94 -9.31 -2.72
C PRO A 28 18.17 -7.82 -2.90
N ILE A 29 17.42 -7.19 -3.81
CA ILE A 29 17.37 -5.74 -3.89
C ILE A 29 15.91 -5.34 -3.66
N LEU A 30 15.61 -4.99 -2.41
CA LEU A 30 14.38 -4.26 -2.11
C LEU A 30 14.48 -2.88 -2.76
N SER A 31 13.49 -2.52 -3.57
CA SER A 31 13.43 -1.23 -4.25
C SER A 31 12.29 -0.40 -3.67
N CYS A 32 12.44 0.92 -3.69
CA CYS A 32 11.41 1.85 -3.27
C CYS A 32 10.30 1.88 -4.31
N ASP A 33 9.04 1.67 -3.92
CA ASP A 33 7.89 1.66 -4.83
C ASP A 33 7.58 3.04 -5.44
N TYR A 34 8.22 4.11 -4.95
CA TYR A 34 7.96 5.49 -5.35
C TYR A 34 9.05 6.10 -6.24
N CYS A 35 10.29 5.61 -6.15
CA CYS A 35 11.40 6.16 -6.94
C CYS A 35 12.33 5.09 -7.52
N ASN A 36 12.04 3.81 -7.29
CA ASN A 36 12.85 2.65 -7.68
C ASN A 36 14.29 2.64 -7.14
N ALA A 37 14.64 3.54 -6.23
CA ALA A 37 15.93 3.51 -5.56
C ALA A 37 16.05 2.27 -4.67
N ILE A 38 17.27 1.73 -4.57
CA ILE A 38 17.57 0.61 -3.67
C ILE A 38 17.29 1.04 -2.23
N VAL A 39 16.53 0.22 -1.51
CA VAL A 39 16.23 0.43 -0.09
C VAL A 39 17.34 -0.20 0.74
N ASN A 40 17.90 0.58 1.68
CA ASN A 40 18.88 0.08 2.63
C ASN A 40 18.17 -0.77 3.71
N THR A 41 18.36 -2.08 3.69
CA THR A 41 17.76 -3.03 4.64
C THR A 41 18.47 -3.08 6.00
N THR A 42 19.60 -2.38 6.18
CA THR A 42 20.30 -2.32 7.47
C THR A 42 19.60 -1.42 8.49
N GLU A 43 18.72 -0.53 8.02
CA GLU A 43 17.89 0.37 8.82
C GLU A 43 16.43 -0.08 8.80
N PRO A 44 15.60 0.30 9.79
CA PRO A 44 14.16 0.11 9.71
C PRO A 44 13.60 0.77 8.44
N ILE A 45 12.79 0.03 7.70
CA ILE A 45 12.20 0.45 6.44
C ILE A 45 10.80 0.94 6.70
N LEU A 46 10.46 2.06 6.07
CA LEU A 46 9.12 2.62 6.10
C LEU A 46 8.27 1.91 5.05
N TYR A 47 7.17 1.32 5.51
CA TYR A 47 6.17 0.68 4.67
C TYR A 47 4.82 1.37 4.82
N GLU A 48 4.07 1.41 3.72
CA GLU A 48 2.62 1.48 3.78
C GLU A 48 2.08 0.07 3.99
N ALA A 49 1.13 -0.05 4.91
CA ALA A 49 0.39 -1.25 5.20
C ALA A 49 -1.10 -0.96 5.04
N ILE A 50 -1.85 -1.97 4.62
CA ILE A 50 -3.28 -1.86 4.36
C ILE A 50 -4.05 -2.99 5.02
N ARG A 51 -5.26 -2.71 5.46
CA ARG A 51 -6.17 -3.76 5.91
C ARG A 51 -6.93 -4.34 4.72
N ILE A 52 -6.66 -5.59 4.37
CA ILE A 52 -7.20 -6.19 3.13
C ILE A 52 -8.73 -6.30 3.16
N ALA A 53 -9.30 -6.55 4.34
CA ALA A 53 -10.74 -6.58 4.60
C ALA A 53 -11.44 -5.22 4.44
N ASN A 54 -10.71 -4.18 4.04
CA ASN A 54 -11.32 -2.90 3.70
C ASN A 54 -11.22 -2.62 2.20
N LEU A 55 -10.74 -3.56 1.38
CA LEU A 55 -10.63 -3.41 -0.08
C LEU A 55 -11.86 -3.99 -0.80
N PRO A 56 -12.90 -3.19 -1.15
CA PRO A 56 -14.14 -3.72 -1.70
C PRO A 56 -13.92 -4.50 -3.00
N THR A 57 -12.95 -4.05 -3.82
CA THR A 57 -12.54 -4.74 -5.05
C THR A 57 -12.03 -6.15 -4.78
N LEU A 58 -11.26 -6.36 -3.71
CA LEU A 58 -10.75 -7.68 -3.38
C LEU A 58 -11.80 -8.51 -2.66
N GLU A 59 -12.58 -7.93 -1.74
CA GLU A 59 -13.64 -8.66 -1.04
C GLU A 59 -14.76 -9.15 -1.98
N THR A 60 -15.04 -8.42 -3.07
CA THR A 60 -16.07 -8.82 -4.03
C THR A 60 -15.63 -10.00 -4.91
N HIS A 61 -14.32 -10.22 -5.04
CA HIS A 61 -13.76 -11.17 -6.02
C HIS A 61 -12.88 -12.26 -5.41
N LEU A 62 -12.44 -12.09 -4.17
CA LEU A 62 -11.55 -12.98 -3.44
C LEU A 62 -12.06 -13.11 -1.99
N ASP A 63 -11.58 -14.13 -1.29
CA ASP A 63 -11.69 -14.25 0.17
C ASP A 63 -10.34 -13.85 0.78
N PRO A 64 -10.02 -12.54 0.86
CA PRO A 64 -8.71 -12.10 1.30
C PRO A 64 -8.48 -12.47 2.77
N PRO A 65 -7.23 -12.77 3.17
CA PRO A 65 -6.94 -13.04 4.56
C PRO A 65 -7.30 -11.82 5.42
N LYS A 66 -7.90 -12.08 6.58
CA LYS A 66 -8.21 -11.04 7.56
C LYS A 66 -6.90 -10.48 8.12
N GLY A 67 -6.70 -9.18 8.01
CA GLY A 67 -5.57 -8.52 8.66
C GLY A 67 -4.94 -7.40 7.84
N TRP A 68 -3.73 -7.04 8.27
CA TRP A 68 -2.86 -6.07 7.63
C TRP A 68 -1.91 -6.77 6.68
N MET A 69 -1.60 -6.13 5.56
CA MET A 69 -0.58 -6.58 4.62
C MET A 69 0.36 -5.41 4.34
N LEU A 70 1.67 -5.70 4.29
CA LEU A 70 2.64 -4.74 3.78
C LEU A 70 2.40 -4.56 2.29
N ASP A 71 2.35 -3.31 1.85
CA ASP A 71 1.97 -2.97 0.48
C ASP A 71 3.12 -2.30 -0.27
N ALA A 72 3.66 -1.20 0.26
CA ALA A 72 4.67 -0.42 -0.46
C ALA A 72 5.83 0.01 0.45
N ALA A 73 7.06 -0.29 0.04
CA ALA A 73 8.30 0.13 0.68
C ALA A 73 8.72 1.53 0.22
N ARG A 74 9.27 2.32 1.16
CA ARG A 74 9.82 3.66 0.92
C ARG A 74 11.31 3.68 1.28
N CYS A 75 12.13 4.22 0.38
CA CYS A 75 13.50 4.59 0.72
C CYS A 75 13.52 5.85 1.61
N ARG A 76 14.70 6.17 2.14
CA ARG A 76 14.93 7.35 2.98
C ARG A 76 14.48 8.65 2.32
N ASP A 77 14.69 8.81 1.01
CA ASP A 77 14.34 10.04 0.29
C ASP A 77 12.84 10.16 -0.01
N CYS A 78 12.11 9.04 0.03
CA CYS A 78 10.65 8.99 -0.13
C CYS A 78 9.91 8.88 1.21
N THR A 79 10.59 9.16 2.33
CA THR A 79 9.99 9.13 3.67
C THR A 79 8.90 10.20 3.79
N ILE A 80 7.75 9.80 4.31
CA ILE A 80 6.65 10.68 4.69
C ILE A 80 6.36 10.51 6.18
N SER A 81 5.70 11.49 6.80
CA SER A 81 5.29 11.41 8.21
C SER A 81 3.81 11.05 8.39
N HIS A 82 3.01 11.17 7.33
CA HIS A 82 1.58 10.94 7.33
C HIS A 82 1.11 10.53 5.93
N LEU A 83 0.04 9.74 5.88
CA LEU A 83 -0.63 9.35 4.64
C LEU A 83 -1.52 10.51 4.17
N SER A 84 -1.23 11.05 2.98
CA SER A 84 -1.96 12.19 2.41
C SER A 84 -2.23 12.03 0.90
N PRO A 85 -3.49 12.04 0.45
CA PRO A 85 -4.68 12.32 1.24
C PRO A 85 -4.95 11.20 2.26
N THR A 86 -5.47 11.58 3.42
CA THR A 86 -5.96 10.61 4.41
C THR A 86 -7.11 9.86 3.76
N THR A 87 -6.89 8.59 3.42
CA THR A 87 -7.92 7.76 2.80
C THR A 87 -9.02 7.53 3.82
N ILE A 88 -10.25 7.58 3.33
CA ILE A 88 -11.43 7.39 4.15
C ILE A 88 -12.18 6.23 3.50
N GLY A 89 -12.44 5.18 4.29
CA GLY A 89 -13.02 3.90 3.84
C GLY A 89 -12.06 2.73 4.03
N TYR A 90 -10.76 2.97 3.91
CA TYR A 90 -9.71 1.96 4.05
C TYR A 90 -8.91 2.24 5.30
N GLU A 91 -8.63 1.19 6.08
CA GLU A 91 -7.70 1.33 7.20
C GLU A 91 -6.29 1.13 6.64
N GLU A 92 -5.50 2.20 6.68
CA GLU A 92 -4.13 2.23 6.19
C GLU A 92 -3.19 2.67 7.30
N ALA A 93 -1.96 2.19 7.28
CA ALA A 93 -0.96 2.55 8.26
C ALA A 93 0.37 2.80 7.57
N LEU A 94 1.09 3.78 8.08
CA LEU A 94 2.49 3.95 7.81
C LEU A 94 3.25 3.31 8.97
N VAL A 95 4.06 2.30 8.68
CA VAL A 95 4.77 1.50 9.68
C VAL A 95 6.26 1.46 9.38
N LEU A 96 7.08 1.44 10.43
CA LEU A 96 8.51 1.15 10.37
C LEU A 96 8.73 -0.27 10.85
N LEU A 97 9.48 -1.06 10.09
CA LEU A 97 9.84 -2.42 10.47
C LEU A 97 11.24 -2.78 9.96
N ARG A 98 11.91 -3.72 10.63
CA ARG A 98 13.16 -4.27 10.13
C ARG A 98 12.88 -5.40 9.15
N VAL A 99 13.58 -5.37 8.02
CA VAL A 99 13.64 -6.47 7.06
C VAL A 99 14.95 -7.20 7.30
N THR A 100 14.88 -8.53 7.36
CA THR A 100 16.05 -9.41 7.49
C THR A 100 16.23 -10.20 6.21
N ASP A 101 17.48 -10.34 5.78
CA ASP A 101 17.86 -11.24 4.69
C ASP A 101 18.39 -12.54 5.29
N VAL A 102 17.73 -13.65 5.00
CA VAL A 102 18.17 -15.00 5.37
C VAL A 102 18.21 -15.84 4.10
N ASP A 103 19.41 -16.22 3.68
CA ASP A 103 19.66 -17.02 2.46
C ASP A 103 18.99 -16.46 1.20
N GLY A 104 18.98 -15.14 1.04
CA GLY A 104 18.39 -14.46 -0.11
C GLY A 104 16.87 -14.30 -0.01
N ILE A 105 16.27 -14.61 1.13
CA ILE A 105 14.84 -14.39 1.38
C ILE A 105 14.70 -13.18 2.31
N LEU A 106 14.05 -12.13 1.79
CA LEU A 106 13.70 -10.96 2.59
C LEU A 106 12.45 -11.24 3.40
N SER A 107 12.60 -11.19 4.72
CA SER A 107 11.55 -11.50 5.69
C SER A 107 11.37 -10.36 6.69
N THR A 108 10.16 -10.20 7.20
CA THR A 108 9.84 -9.19 8.21
C THR A 108 9.36 -9.82 9.51
N ASP A 109 9.64 -9.14 10.63
CA ASP A 109 9.12 -9.51 11.95
C ASP A 109 8.49 -8.29 12.63
N ALA A 110 7.20 -8.42 12.96
CA ALA A 110 6.41 -7.41 13.63
C ALA A 110 6.86 -7.12 15.07
N SER A 111 7.78 -7.89 15.65
CA SER A 111 8.44 -7.53 16.92
C SER A 111 9.12 -6.15 16.86
N THR A 112 9.51 -5.71 15.66
CA THR A 112 10.15 -4.41 15.40
C THR A 112 9.19 -3.34 14.87
N LEU A 113 7.90 -3.68 14.73
CA LEU A 113 6.91 -2.81 14.10
C LEU A 113 6.63 -1.58 14.96
N LYS A 114 6.81 -0.41 14.35
CA LYS A 114 6.42 0.88 14.90
C LYS A 114 5.44 1.56 13.96
N VAL A 115 4.25 1.87 14.46
CA VAL A 115 3.27 2.67 13.73
C VAL A 115 3.71 4.14 13.73
N VAL A 116 3.89 4.70 12.54
CA VAL A 116 4.22 6.12 12.34
C VAL A 116 2.95 6.93 12.19
N HIS A 117 2.00 6.43 11.41
CA HIS A 117 0.71 7.08 11.16
C HIS A 117 -0.36 6.01 10.93
N LEU A 118 -1.59 6.25 11.39
CA LEU A 118 -2.76 5.40 11.13
C LEU A 118 -3.83 6.27 10.48
N SER A 119 -4.28 5.87 9.29
CA SER A 119 -5.46 6.40 8.60
C SER A 119 -6.64 5.46 8.90
N PRO A 120 -7.58 5.84 9.78
CA PRO A 120 -8.68 4.97 10.16
C PRO A 120 -9.70 4.82 9.03
N SER A 121 -10.40 3.69 9.02
CA SER A 121 -11.58 3.49 8.18
C SER A 121 -12.77 4.27 8.75
N ASN A 122 -13.16 5.36 8.08
CA ASN A 122 -14.43 6.07 8.28
C ASN A 122 -15.18 6.17 6.92
N ASP A 123 -16.34 6.84 6.85
CA ASP A 123 -17.02 7.12 5.56
C ASP A 123 -16.39 8.33 4.84
N GLY A 124 -15.85 8.14 3.62
CA GLY A 124 -15.29 9.23 2.79
C GLY A 124 -14.68 8.71 1.48
N TYR A 125 -13.69 9.42 0.89
CA TYR A 125 -13.29 9.24 -0.51
C TYR A 125 -12.90 7.80 -0.91
N VAL A 126 -13.72 7.18 -1.75
CA VAL A 126 -13.52 5.83 -2.26
C VAL A 126 -12.74 5.88 -3.58
N PRO A 127 -11.63 5.13 -3.73
CA PRO A 127 -10.93 5.00 -4.99
C PRO A 127 -11.79 4.28 -6.04
N PRO A 128 -11.55 4.52 -7.34
CA PRO A 128 -12.24 3.82 -8.40
C PRO A 128 -12.11 2.30 -8.24
N GLN A 129 -13.17 1.56 -8.57
CA GLN A 129 -13.08 0.10 -8.67
C GLN A 129 -12.09 -0.28 -9.77
N VAL A 130 -10.95 -0.82 -9.38
CA VAL A 130 -9.93 -1.32 -10.32
C VAL A 130 -10.28 -2.75 -10.71
N GLY A 131 -10.29 -3.05 -12.01
CA GLY A 131 -10.50 -4.41 -12.47
C GLY A 131 -9.36 -5.32 -12.00
N THR A 132 -9.69 -6.53 -11.53
CA THR A 132 -8.69 -7.53 -11.07
C THR A 132 -7.61 -7.83 -12.12
N HIS A 133 -7.95 -7.74 -13.41
CA HIS A 133 -6.99 -7.87 -14.51
C HIS A 133 -5.91 -6.77 -14.51
N ILE A 134 -6.22 -5.55 -14.07
CA ILE A 134 -5.25 -4.45 -13.95
C ILE A 134 -4.35 -4.70 -12.75
N LEU A 135 -4.92 -5.10 -11.61
CA LEU A 135 -4.13 -5.46 -10.41
C LEU A 135 -3.15 -6.59 -10.75
N ALA A 136 -3.63 -7.65 -11.39
CA ALA A 136 -2.80 -8.77 -11.84
C ALA A 136 -1.72 -8.34 -12.85
N ALA A 137 -2.06 -7.50 -13.83
CA ALA A 137 -1.10 -7.00 -14.80
C ALA A 137 -0.04 -6.07 -14.19
N SER A 138 -0.40 -5.33 -13.13
CA SER A 138 0.50 -4.44 -12.40
C SER A 138 1.34 -5.14 -11.33
N GLY A 139 0.91 -6.32 -10.88
CA GLY A 139 1.50 -7.02 -9.73
C GLY A 139 1.34 -6.31 -8.39
N ASP A 140 0.53 -5.25 -8.32
CA ASP A 140 0.41 -4.35 -7.17
C ASP A 140 -1.05 -4.25 -6.74
N VAL A 141 -1.39 -4.88 -5.61
CA VAL A 141 -2.74 -4.80 -5.03
C VAL A 141 -3.06 -3.40 -4.50
N GLY A 142 -2.03 -2.65 -4.11
CA GLY A 142 -2.09 -1.26 -3.73
C GLY A 142 -2.48 -0.33 -4.87
N ALA A 143 -2.44 -0.78 -6.13
CA ALA A 143 -2.93 0.00 -7.27
C ALA A 143 -4.43 0.36 -7.18
N ALA A 144 -5.18 -0.26 -6.27
CA ALA A 144 -6.56 0.13 -5.94
C ALA A 144 -6.67 1.36 -5.01
N ARG A 145 -5.57 1.99 -4.61
CA ARG A 145 -5.53 3.07 -3.62
C ARG A 145 -5.24 4.42 -4.26
N TRP A 146 -5.93 5.48 -3.82
CA TRP A 146 -5.73 6.84 -4.33
C TRP A 146 -4.25 7.27 -4.31
N LEU A 147 -3.62 7.15 -3.15
CA LEU A 147 -2.21 7.47 -2.93
C LEU A 147 -1.27 6.79 -3.94
N ARG A 148 -1.52 5.50 -4.19
CA ARG A 148 -0.66 4.69 -5.04
C ARG A 148 -0.92 4.93 -6.52
N MET A 149 -2.18 5.12 -6.90
CA MET A 149 -2.56 5.53 -8.25
C MET A 149 -1.89 6.87 -8.63
N CYS A 150 -1.94 7.87 -7.75
CA CYS A 150 -1.30 9.17 -8.00
C CYS A 150 0.22 9.04 -8.12
N ALA A 151 0.86 8.36 -7.16
CA ALA A 151 2.31 8.16 -7.20
C ALA A 151 2.78 7.45 -8.48
N ARG A 152 2.00 6.48 -8.99
CA ARG A 152 2.29 5.80 -10.25
C ARG A 152 2.19 6.74 -11.46
N ILE A 153 1.14 7.57 -11.51
CA ILE A 153 0.99 8.57 -12.58
C ILE A 153 2.15 9.56 -12.57
N ASP A 154 2.50 10.10 -11.41
CA ASP A 154 3.64 11.01 -11.26
C ASP A 154 4.95 10.35 -11.66
N HIS A 155 5.16 9.09 -11.26
CA HIS A 155 6.34 8.32 -11.63
C HIS A 155 6.40 8.04 -13.14
N VAL A 156 5.29 7.72 -13.79
CA VAL A 156 5.27 7.51 -15.26
C VAL A 156 5.53 8.79 -16.03
N ASN A 157 4.99 9.90 -15.54
CA ASN A 157 5.24 11.22 -16.12
C ASN A 157 6.73 11.62 -16.02
N THR A 158 7.48 10.99 -15.11
CA THR A 158 8.89 11.29 -14.84
C THR A 158 9.88 10.19 -15.26
N ALA A 159 9.43 8.93 -15.36
CA ALA A 159 10.22 7.74 -15.65
C ALA A 159 9.46 6.80 -16.61
N SER A 160 9.99 6.62 -17.82
CA SER A 160 9.31 5.95 -18.95
C SER A 160 9.35 4.41 -18.92
N ILE A 161 8.97 3.76 -17.82
CA ILE A 161 9.19 2.29 -17.67
C ILE A 161 7.90 1.45 -17.53
N GLU A 162 6.74 2.03 -17.18
CA GLU A 162 5.50 1.23 -17.04
C GLU A 162 4.70 1.07 -18.35
N SER A 163 3.87 0.01 -18.38
CA SER A 163 2.98 -0.30 -19.51
C SER A 163 2.03 0.87 -19.82
N PRO A 164 2.10 1.46 -21.03
CA PRO A 164 1.23 2.57 -21.42
C PRO A 164 -0.27 2.22 -21.36
N ILE A 165 -0.61 0.94 -21.48
CA ILE A 165 -1.99 0.45 -21.44
C ILE A 165 -2.54 0.50 -20.00
N VAL A 166 -1.78 -0.04 -19.03
CA VAL A 166 -2.17 -0.03 -17.61
C VAL A 166 -2.34 1.41 -17.14
N MET A 167 -1.41 2.30 -17.50
CA MET A 167 -1.48 3.71 -17.11
C MET A 167 -2.64 4.44 -17.76
N LYS A 168 -2.88 4.24 -19.05
CA LYS A 168 -4.07 4.81 -19.71
C LYS A 168 -5.36 4.36 -19.05
N GLN A 169 -5.44 3.09 -18.63
CA GLN A 169 -6.61 2.57 -17.94
C GLN A 169 -6.77 3.15 -16.54
N LEU A 170 -5.70 3.22 -15.73
CA LEU A 170 -5.72 3.83 -14.40
C LEU A 170 -6.10 5.32 -14.48
N SER A 171 -5.47 6.10 -15.37
CA SER A 171 -5.84 7.51 -15.58
C SER A 171 -7.29 7.67 -16.02
N ALA A 172 -7.81 6.79 -16.89
CA ALA A 172 -9.22 6.82 -17.29
C ALA A 172 -10.18 6.44 -16.14
N MET A 173 -9.77 5.58 -15.21
CA MET A 173 -10.54 5.25 -14.01
C MET A 173 -10.60 6.43 -13.04
N ILE A 174 -9.45 7.07 -12.77
CA ILE A 174 -9.35 8.25 -11.93
C ILE A 174 -10.18 9.41 -12.47
N ASN A 175 -10.08 9.70 -13.77
CA ASN A 175 -10.84 10.76 -14.44
C ASN A 175 -12.37 10.54 -14.41
N ARG A 176 -12.82 9.30 -14.22
CA ARG A 176 -14.25 8.96 -14.10
C ARG A 176 -14.70 8.85 -12.65
N SER A 177 -13.79 8.96 -11.69
CA SER A 177 -14.16 8.91 -10.28
C SER A 177 -14.97 10.13 -9.90
N THR A 178 -16.08 9.91 -9.21
CA THR A 178 -16.90 11.00 -8.66
C THR A 178 -16.42 11.44 -7.28
N ASP A 179 -15.44 10.73 -6.71
CA ASP A 179 -15.04 10.84 -5.31
C ASP A 179 -13.52 11.03 -5.19
N VAL A 180 -13.02 12.07 -5.88
CA VAL A 180 -11.59 12.43 -5.93
C VAL A 180 -11.23 13.30 -4.72
N PRO A 181 -10.27 12.87 -3.88
CA PRO A 181 -9.76 13.67 -2.78
C PRO A 181 -9.22 15.05 -3.22
N PRO A 182 -9.35 16.09 -2.38
CA PRO A 182 -8.75 17.40 -2.65
C PRO A 182 -7.22 17.30 -2.71
N GLY A 183 -6.61 17.97 -3.69
CA GLY A 183 -5.16 18.00 -3.89
C GLY A 183 -4.61 16.93 -4.83
N ILE A 184 -5.45 15.99 -5.30
CA ILE A 184 -5.09 15.11 -6.43
C ILE A 184 -5.30 15.91 -7.73
N ASN A 185 -4.20 16.22 -8.42
CA ASN A 185 -4.24 16.76 -9.78
C ASN A 185 -4.20 15.59 -10.77
N ILE A 186 -5.19 15.52 -11.66
CA ILE A 186 -5.32 14.49 -12.70
C ILE A 186 -4.83 15.05 -14.03
#